data_AF-A0A955EAP9-F1
#
_entry.id   AF-A0A955EAP9-F1
#
_cell.length_a   1.000
_cell.length_b   1.000
_cell.length_c   1.000
_cell.angle_alpha   90.00
_cell.angle_beta   90.00
_cell.angle_gamma   90.00
#
_symmetry.space_group_name_H-M   'P 1'
#
loop_
_entity.id
_entity.type
_entity.pdbx_description
1 polymer ?
#
loop_
_entity_poly.entity_id
_entity_poly.type
_entity_poly.pdbx_seq_one_letter_code
_entity_poly.pdbx_strand_id
1 'polypeptide(L)'
;MTPTLTALLAVAALAPAPVELRGGRMIMAPIVDISPDGVQVGGDEPRTIAWDNVRSVDSEWAERAAPYKSVSDDAWRARIRLARGDSVLAAPLFERLFPQYRDRDGSLALMVAEGVYQCRYAVGDIAGAFEAWLVAADLRERGVEIAGDPQMSPLLDPQTNLPPKVAPIFLEGSEAHRVADAAQRWLNAADASTPIRMKQIVEAYRVAASRAGNDAPIGEQSPNTTTDAAPLFVAQIVNAESPDASAREAARQALTDNCKGEHIGSWREAWARAAIGRSLIMEPDRDLRTQGVIELLHLPARFADAQPNLAAIATAQAAQALTELADPTSAGHLAEELRLAFPGHPAIDWLKHQGAIKSSTRSPNDGASS
;
A
#
# COMPACT_ATOMS: atom_id res chain seq x y z
N MET A 1 -5.83 68.98 27.89
CA MET A 1 -5.72 67.92 28.91
C MET A 1 -6.71 66.82 28.53
N THR A 2 -6.24 65.81 27.82
CA THR A 2 -7.03 64.67 27.32
C THR A 2 -6.79 63.48 28.26
N PRO A 3 -7.84 62.87 28.84
CA PRO A 3 -7.67 61.72 29.72
C PRO A 3 -7.41 60.45 28.88
N THR A 4 -6.25 59.85 29.09
CA THR A 4 -5.89 58.53 28.54
C THR A 4 -6.66 57.47 29.32
N LEU A 5 -7.66 56.86 28.69
CA LEU A 5 -8.37 55.70 29.25
C LEU A 5 -7.47 54.45 29.09
N THR A 6 -6.82 54.04 30.17
CA THR A 6 -6.09 52.78 30.25
C THR A 6 -7.10 51.65 30.46
N ALA A 7 -7.47 50.95 29.40
CA ALA A 7 -8.24 49.72 29.49
C ALA A 7 -7.34 48.61 30.04
N LEU A 8 -7.56 48.22 31.30
CA LEU A 8 -7.01 46.98 31.87
C LEU A 8 -7.70 45.79 31.20
N LEU A 9 -7.02 45.16 30.24
CA LEU A 9 -7.36 43.81 29.78
C LEU A 9 -6.98 42.84 30.90
N ALA A 10 -7.97 42.43 31.69
CA ALA A 10 -7.81 41.33 32.63
C ALA A 10 -7.65 40.03 31.82
N VAL A 11 -6.41 39.57 31.66
CA VAL A 11 -6.13 38.23 31.12
C VAL A 11 -6.56 37.24 32.19
N ALA A 12 -7.74 36.63 32.01
CA ALA A 12 -8.15 35.50 32.83
C ALA A 12 -7.13 34.37 32.61
N ALA A 13 -6.39 34.03 33.66
CA ALA A 13 -5.52 32.86 33.63
C ALA A 13 -6.41 31.62 33.57
N LEU A 14 -6.61 31.04 32.38
CA LEU A 14 -7.26 29.74 32.26
C LEU A 14 -6.43 28.73 33.03
N ALA A 15 -7.06 28.06 34.00
CA ALA A 15 -6.44 26.92 34.67
C ALA A 15 -6.14 25.84 33.61
N PRO A 16 -4.98 25.16 33.68
CA PRO A 16 -4.65 24.13 32.71
C PRO A 16 -5.64 22.98 32.82
N ALA A 17 -6.38 22.70 31.75
CA ALA A 17 -7.24 21.53 31.62
C ALA A 17 -6.39 20.32 31.18
N PRO A 18 -6.17 19.33 32.06
CA PRO A 18 -5.32 18.21 31.73
C PRO A 18 -5.93 17.29 30.66
N VAL A 19 -5.14 16.95 29.65
CA VAL A 19 -5.42 15.82 28.75
C VAL A 19 -4.62 14.61 29.21
N GLU A 20 -5.29 13.52 29.58
CA GLU A 20 -4.63 12.25 29.91
C GLU A 20 -4.37 11.45 28.62
N LEU A 21 -3.13 11.02 28.41
CA LEU A 21 -2.77 10.14 27.30
C LEU A 21 -2.88 8.66 27.68
N ARG A 22 -2.99 7.78 26.69
CA ARG A 22 -3.08 6.31 26.87
C ARG A 22 -1.89 5.69 27.59
N GLY A 23 -0.73 6.34 27.60
CA GLY A 23 0.45 5.98 28.39
C GLY A 23 0.45 6.51 29.84
N GLY A 24 -0.66 7.11 30.31
CA GLY A 24 -0.77 7.70 31.65
C GLY A 24 -0.09 9.07 31.81
N ARG A 25 0.55 9.59 30.75
CA ARG A 25 1.13 10.94 30.75
C ARG A 25 0.02 11.99 30.71
N MET A 26 0.10 12.98 31.59
CA MET A 26 -0.78 14.15 31.57
C MET A 26 -0.15 15.28 30.75
N ILE A 27 -0.93 15.93 29.90
CA ILE A 27 -0.55 17.16 29.21
C ILE A 27 -1.21 18.34 29.92
N MET A 28 -0.38 19.14 30.60
CA MET A 28 -0.80 20.34 31.35
C MET A 28 -0.73 21.59 30.48
N ALA A 29 -1.48 21.60 29.37
CA ALA A 29 -1.58 22.75 28.47
C ALA A 29 -3.05 23.12 28.28
N PRO A 30 -3.39 24.42 28.10
CA PRO A 30 -4.77 24.82 27.83
C PRO A 30 -5.32 24.11 26.60
N ILE A 31 -6.54 23.59 26.71
CA ILE A 31 -7.28 23.07 25.56
C ILE A 31 -7.84 24.27 24.81
N VAL A 32 -7.51 24.37 23.52
CA VAL A 32 -7.96 25.43 22.64
C VAL A 32 -9.23 25.00 21.90
N ASP A 33 -9.26 23.75 21.43
CA ASP A 33 -10.38 23.20 20.68
C ASP A 33 -10.45 21.66 20.78
N ILE A 34 -11.64 21.12 20.50
CA ILE A 34 -11.88 19.68 20.35
C ILE A 34 -12.55 19.45 19.00
N SER A 35 -11.88 18.67 18.16
CA SER A 35 -12.35 18.38 16.81
C SER A 35 -12.33 16.87 16.52
N PRO A 36 -12.87 16.45 15.37
CA PRO A 36 -12.75 15.06 14.92
C PRO A 36 -11.31 14.56 14.77
N ASP A 37 -10.34 15.46 14.62
CA ASP A 37 -8.94 15.07 14.37
C ASP A 37 -8.16 14.89 15.68
N GLY A 38 -8.65 15.47 16.79
CA GLY A 38 -8.06 15.32 18.11
C GLY A 38 -8.40 16.45 19.07
N VAL A 39 -7.59 16.56 20.13
CA VAL A 39 -7.65 17.64 21.10
C VAL A 39 -6.53 18.64 20.79
N GLN A 40 -6.89 19.88 20.49
CA GLN A 40 -5.91 20.95 20.29
C GLN A 40 -5.50 21.54 21.63
N VAL A 41 -4.21 21.51 21.92
CA VAL A 41 -3.64 22.03 23.18
C VAL A 41 -2.49 22.99 22.90
N GLY A 42 -2.34 24.03 23.73
CA GLY A 42 -1.23 24.96 23.64
C GLY A 42 -1.62 26.43 23.76
N GLY A 43 -0.77 27.31 23.24
CA GLY A 43 -0.96 28.76 23.18
C GLY A 43 -1.05 29.25 21.75
N ASP A 44 -0.18 30.19 21.36
CA ASP A 44 -0.22 30.85 20.04
C ASP A 44 -0.05 29.88 18.85
N GLU A 45 0.66 28.77 19.05
CA GLU A 45 0.82 27.68 18.08
C GLU A 45 0.25 26.38 18.67
N PRO A 46 -1.09 26.19 18.62
CA PRO A 46 -1.72 25.00 19.18
C PRO A 46 -1.32 23.76 18.38
N ARG A 47 -1.09 22.65 19.08
CA ARG A 47 -0.83 21.34 18.47
C ARG A 47 -1.99 20.39 18.71
N THR A 48 -2.29 19.56 17.72
CA THR A 48 -3.35 18.55 17.81
C THR A 48 -2.79 17.24 18.38
N ILE A 49 -3.43 16.73 19.44
CA ILE A 49 -3.21 15.38 19.97
C ILE A 49 -4.29 14.47 19.39
N ALA A 50 -3.89 13.57 18.49
CA ALA A 50 -4.80 12.63 17.83
C ALA A 50 -5.53 11.70 18.82
N TRP A 51 -6.78 11.34 18.51
CA TRP A 51 -7.65 10.59 19.43
C TRP A 51 -7.13 9.23 19.86
N ASP A 52 -6.31 8.56 19.05
CA ASP A 52 -5.66 7.30 19.41
C ASP A 52 -4.65 7.43 20.56
N ASN A 53 -4.18 8.65 20.86
CA ASN A 53 -3.30 8.94 21.99
C ASN A 53 -4.06 9.43 23.23
N VAL A 54 -5.25 9.99 23.05
CA VAL A 54 -6.05 10.55 24.14
C VAL A 54 -6.73 9.40 24.90
N ARG A 55 -6.70 9.44 26.23
CA ARG A 55 -7.43 8.53 27.11
C ARG A 55 -8.65 9.21 27.70
N SER A 56 -8.45 10.41 28.22
CA SER A 56 -9.51 11.22 28.83
C SER A 56 -9.18 12.71 28.68
N VAL A 57 -10.22 13.53 28.76
CA VAL A 57 -10.16 14.99 28.76
C VAL A 57 -10.91 15.47 29.99
N ASP A 58 -10.37 16.48 30.70
CA ASP A 58 -10.97 16.99 31.94
C ASP A 58 -12.40 17.54 31.74
N SER A 59 -13.14 17.54 32.85
CA SER A 59 -14.56 17.84 33.05
C SER A 59 -15.11 19.08 32.35
N GLU A 60 -14.39 20.20 32.28
CA GLU A 60 -14.89 21.39 31.56
C GLU A 60 -15.00 21.15 30.04
N TRP A 61 -14.22 20.21 29.49
CA TRP A 61 -14.24 19.83 28.07
C TRP A 61 -14.81 18.42 27.83
N ALA A 62 -15.09 17.66 28.89
CA ALA A 62 -15.51 16.26 28.80
C ALA A 62 -16.80 16.07 28.00
N GLU A 63 -17.77 16.98 28.11
CA GLU A 63 -19.02 16.92 27.33
C GLU A 63 -18.77 17.07 25.83
N ARG A 64 -17.87 17.98 25.43
CA ARG A 64 -17.46 18.16 24.02
C ARG A 64 -16.62 16.98 23.51
N ALA A 65 -15.83 16.36 24.37
CA ALA A 65 -15.03 15.18 24.03
C ALA A 65 -15.85 13.88 23.94
N ALA A 66 -17.00 13.80 24.63
CA ALA A 66 -17.79 12.58 24.76
C ALA A 66 -18.14 11.89 23.43
N PRO A 67 -18.48 12.59 22.32
CA PRO A 67 -18.77 11.96 21.04
C PRO A 67 -17.59 11.19 20.43
N TYR A 68 -16.34 11.56 20.77
CA TYR A 68 -15.12 10.97 20.22
C TYR A 68 -14.55 9.83 21.06
N LYS A 69 -15.17 9.50 22.19
CA LYS A 69 -14.67 8.46 23.10
C LYS A 69 -14.55 7.09 22.41
N SER A 70 -15.57 6.69 21.64
CA SER A 70 -15.56 5.41 20.91
C SER A 70 -14.46 5.37 19.85
N VAL A 71 -14.30 6.47 19.11
CA VAL A 71 -13.23 6.62 18.11
C VAL A 71 -11.86 6.51 18.76
N SER A 72 -11.65 7.20 19.88
CA SER A 72 -10.41 7.13 20.65
C SER A 72 -10.09 5.70 21.11
N ASP A 73 -11.07 4.98 21.68
CA ASP A 73 -10.91 3.61 22.13
C ASP A 73 -10.62 2.65 20.96
N ASP A 74 -11.37 2.74 19.86
CA ASP A 74 -11.20 1.89 18.68
C ASP A 74 -9.84 2.15 18.01
N ALA A 75 -9.47 3.42 17.79
CA ALA A 75 -8.22 3.78 17.14
C ALA A 75 -6.99 3.33 17.95
N TRP A 76 -7.00 3.53 19.27
CA TRP A 76 -5.95 3.04 20.16
C TRP A 76 -5.85 1.50 20.12
N ARG A 77 -6.98 0.79 20.24
CA ARG A 77 -6.99 -0.68 20.19
C ARG A 77 -6.50 -1.22 18.86
N ALA A 78 -6.89 -0.60 17.74
CA ALA A 78 -6.46 -0.97 16.41
C ALA A 78 -4.94 -0.85 16.27
N ARG A 79 -4.39 0.31 16.67
CA ARG A 79 -2.95 0.58 16.69
C ARG A 79 -2.18 -0.44 17.53
N ILE A 80 -2.58 -0.69 18.78
CA ILE A 80 -1.87 -1.61 19.67
C ILE A 80 -1.89 -3.05 19.15
N ARG A 81 -3.00 -3.49 18.55
CA ARG A 81 -3.09 -4.82 17.93
C ARG A 81 -2.15 -4.93 16.73
N LEU A 82 -2.17 -3.94 15.84
CA LEU A 82 -1.31 -3.92 14.67
C LEU A 82 0.18 -3.88 15.06
N ALA A 83 0.54 -3.08 16.06
CA ALA A 83 1.90 -3.02 16.60
C ALA A 83 2.39 -4.36 17.18
N ARG A 84 1.47 -5.24 17.60
CA ARG A 84 1.75 -6.62 18.05
C ARG A 84 1.71 -7.65 16.92
N GLY A 85 1.47 -7.22 15.68
CA GLY A 85 1.33 -8.11 14.52
C GLY A 85 -0.06 -8.76 14.37
N ASP A 86 -1.05 -8.37 15.18
CA ASP A 86 -2.40 -8.93 15.13
C ASP A 86 -3.30 -8.14 14.16
N SER A 87 -3.04 -8.32 12.87
CA SER A 87 -3.82 -7.69 11.79
C SER A 87 -5.28 -8.16 11.79
N VAL A 88 -5.53 -9.43 12.13
CA VAL A 88 -6.88 -10.02 12.14
C VAL A 88 -7.80 -9.32 13.13
N LEU A 89 -7.34 -9.06 14.36
CA LEU A 89 -8.15 -8.32 15.34
C LEU A 89 -8.11 -6.79 15.13
N ALA A 90 -7.11 -6.27 14.43
CA ALA A 90 -7.04 -4.85 14.10
C ALA A 90 -8.00 -4.46 12.95
N ALA A 91 -8.13 -5.31 11.93
CA ALA A 91 -8.85 -5.01 10.70
C ALA A 91 -10.29 -4.49 10.92
N PRO A 92 -11.16 -5.13 11.73
CA PRO A 92 -12.54 -4.66 11.90
C PRO A 92 -12.65 -3.27 12.54
N LEU A 93 -11.64 -2.85 13.30
CA LEU A 93 -11.60 -1.50 13.90
C LEU A 93 -11.17 -0.47 12.85
N PHE A 94 -10.12 -0.77 12.10
CA PHE A 94 -9.64 0.08 11.02
C PHE A 94 -10.70 0.26 9.91
N GLU A 95 -11.37 -0.81 9.50
CA GLU A 95 -12.45 -0.75 8.48
C GLU A 95 -13.65 0.11 8.93
N ARG A 96 -13.92 0.17 10.24
CA ARG A 96 -14.97 1.06 10.78
C ARG A 96 -14.55 2.52 10.79
N LEU A 97 -13.28 2.79 11.07
CA LEU A 97 -12.72 4.14 11.15
C LEU A 97 -12.47 4.73 9.76
N PHE A 98 -12.06 3.92 8.78
CA PHE A 98 -11.58 4.40 7.48
C PHE A 98 -12.59 5.28 6.73
N PRO A 99 -13.88 4.93 6.60
CA PRO A 99 -14.84 5.80 5.92
C PRO A 99 -15.02 7.17 6.59
N GLN A 100 -14.75 7.28 7.89
CA GLN A 100 -14.88 8.52 8.65
C GLN A 100 -13.66 9.43 8.50
N TYR A 101 -12.51 8.85 8.16
CA TYR A 101 -11.20 9.51 8.19
C TYR A 101 -10.49 9.59 6.83
N ARG A 102 -10.93 8.85 5.81
CA ARG A 102 -10.26 8.80 4.50
C ARG A 102 -10.19 10.16 3.77
N ASP A 103 -11.14 11.04 4.04
CA ASP A 103 -11.27 12.37 3.42
C ASP A 103 -10.85 13.48 4.42
N ARG A 104 -10.20 13.10 5.53
CA ARG A 104 -9.73 14.03 6.57
C ARG A 104 -8.22 14.17 6.54
N ASP A 105 -7.77 15.22 7.22
CA ASP A 105 -6.35 15.51 7.41
C ASP A 105 -5.85 15.07 8.79
N GLY A 106 -4.53 15.14 8.95
CA GLY A 106 -3.88 14.99 10.24
C GLY A 106 -3.50 13.56 10.63
N SER A 107 -2.82 13.46 11.76
CA SER A 107 -2.14 12.24 12.20
C SER A 107 -3.07 11.04 12.36
N LEU A 108 -4.33 11.24 12.75
CA LEU A 108 -5.29 10.13 12.94
C LEU A 108 -5.72 9.55 11.60
N ALA A 109 -6.03 10.40 10.62
CA ALA A 109 -6.39 9.96 9.27
C ALA A 109 -5.26 9.13 8.63
N LEU A 110 -4.02 9.59 8.76
CA LEU A 110 -2.85 8.88 8.28
C LEU A 110 -2.68 7.53 8.97
N MET A 111 -2.82 7.49 10.30
CA MET A 111 -2.72 6.24 11.07
C MET A 111 -3.78 5.22 10.66
N VAL A 112 -5.02 5.67 10.46
CA VAL A 112 -6.11 4.81 10.00
C VAL A 112 -5.82 4.31 8.58
N ALA A 113 -5.40 5.16 7.64
CA ALA A 113 -5.09 4.76 6.28
C ALA A 113 -3.94 3.73 6.21
N GLU A 114 -2.83 3.98 6.92
CA GLU A 114 -1.73 3.02 7.03
C GLU A 114 -2.18 1.70 7.67
N GLY A 115 -3.00 1.76 8.72
CA GLY A 115 -3.54 0.56 9.38
C GLY A 115 -4.42 -0.29 8.47
N VAL A 116 -5.30 0.35 7.69
CA VAL A 116 -6.15 -0.33 6.69
C VAL A 116 -5.30 -0.95 5.59
N TYR A 117 -4.32 -0.22 5.06
CA TYR A 117 -3.37 -0.73 4.07
C TYR A 117 -2.71 -2.03 4.56
N GLN A 118 -2.18 -2.03 5.78
CA GLN A 118 -1.51 -3.21 6.34
C GLN A 118 -2.48 -4.38 6.56
N CYS A 119 -3.68 -4.11 7.06
CA CYS A 119 -4.68 -5.15 7.31
C CYS A 119 -5.19 -5.79 6.01
N ARG A 120 -5.53 -4.98 5.01
CA ARG A 120 -6.01 -5.46 3.70
C ARG A 120 -4.92 -6.23 2.96
N TYR A 121 -3.68 -5.74 2.99
CA TYR A 121 -2.54 -6.48 2.42
C TYR A 121 -2.35 -7.84 3.09
N ALA A 122 -2.46 -7.92 4.42
CA ALA A 122 -2.26 -9.15 5.17
C ALA A 122 -3.30 -10.24 4.83
N VAL A 123 -4.49 -9.87 4.35
CA VAL A 123 -5.53 -10.81 3.91
C VAL A 123 -5.58 -10.98 2.39
N GLY A 124 -4.65 -10.38 1.65
CA GLY A 124 -4.56 -10.50 0.19
C GLY A 124 -5.54 -9.62 -0.60
N ASP A 125 -6.16 -8.59 0.00
CA ASP A 125 -6.96 -7.58 -0.74
C ASP A 125 -6.04 -6.46 -1.24
N ILE A 126 -5.29 -6.72 -2.32
CA ILE A 126 -4.29 -5.77 -2.84
C ILE A 126 -4.97 -4.50 -3.36
N ALA A 127 -6.12 -4.63 -4.03
CA ALA A 127 -6.87 -3.49 -4.53
C ALA A 127 -7.35 -2.57 -3.40
N GLY A 128 -7.91 -3.13 -2.32
CA GLY A 128 -8.31 -2.35 -1.16
C GLY A 128 -7.12 -1.77 -0.39
N ALA A 129 -5.99 -2.48 -0.33
CA ALA A 129 -4.76 -1.94 0.24
C ALA A 129 -4.26 -0.73 -0.57
N PHE A 130 -4.25 -0.84 -1.91
CA PHE A 130 -3.89 0.25 -2.81
C PHE A 130 -4.73 1.51 -2.57
N GLU A 131 -6.05 1.39 -2.43
CA GLU A 131 -6.94 2.53 -2.09
C GLU A 131 -6.53 3.22 -0.78
N ALA A 132 -6.21 2.45 0.26
CA ALA A 132 -5.77 3.00 1.54
C ALA A 132 -4.39 3.65 1.46
N TRP A 133 -3.49 3.10 0.63
CA TRP A 133 -2.20 3.69 0.34
C TRP A 133 -2.33 5.06 -0.33
N LEU A 134 -3.24 5.25 -1.30
CA LEU A 134 -3.43 6.54 -1.97
C LEU A 134 -3.74 7.66 -0.96
N VAL A 135 -4.57 7.37 0.05
CA VAL A 135 -4.88 8.31 1.15
C VAL A 135 -3.64 8.58 2.01
N ALA A 136 -2.93 7.53 2.42
CA ALA A 136 -1.74 7.68 3.26
C ALA A 136 -0.61 8.46 2.55
N ALA A 137 -0.37 8.17 1.27
CA ALA A 137 0.65 8.84 0.48
C ALA A 137 0.33 10.33 0.26
N ASP A 138 -0.93 10.68 0.00
CA ASP A 138 -1.36 12.08 -0.09
C ASP A 138 -1.10 12.85 1.22
N LEU A 139 -1.47 12.25 2.36
CA LEU A 139 -1.22 12.84 3.68
C LEU A 139 0.28 13.02 3.96
N ARG A 140 1.11 12.04 3.60
CA ARG A 140 2.58 12.10 3.77
C ARG A 140 3.22 13.17 2.90
N GLU A 141 2.80 13.30 1.65
CA GLU A 141 3.28 14.37 0.75
C GLU A 141 2.92 15.77 1.29
N ARG A 142 1.82 15.89 2.04
CA ARG A 142 1.45 17.12 2.76
C ARG A 142 2.16 17.30 4.11
N GLY A 143 3.13 16.45 4.43
CA GLY A 143 3.95 16.53 5.64
C GLY A 143 3.25 16.03 6.90
N VAL A 144 2.15 15.29 6.78
CA VAL A 144 1.48 14.69 7.95
C VAL A 144 2.33 13.53 8.47
N GLU A 145 2.54 13.51 9.79
CA GLU A 145 3.24 12.43 10.48
C GLU A 145 2.31 11.75 11.48
N ILE A 146 2.55 10.45 11.72
CA ILE A 146 1.86 9.73 12.79
C ILE A 146 2.50 10.11 14.13
N ALA A 147 1.74 10.79 14.97
CA ALA A 147 2.10 11.04 16.34
C ALA A 147 1.66 9.85 17.24
N GLY A 148 2.49 9.50 18.22
CA GLY A 148 2.08 8.67 19.36
C GLY A 148 2.96 7.47 19.69
N ASP A 149 2.53 6.74 20.71
CA ASP A 149 3.24 5.60 21.33
C ASP A 149 2.32 4.35 21.37
N PRO A 150 2.74 3.19 20.83
CA PRO A 150 4.00 2.95 20.14
C PRO A 150 4.05 3.65 18.78
N GLN A 151 5.26 4.09 18.42
CA GLN A 151 5.54 4.54 17.07
C GLN A 151 5.44 3.34 16.13
N MET A 152 4.54 3.42 15.15
CA MET A 152 4.45 2.40 14.12
C MET A 152 5.59 2.60 13.12
N SER A 153 6.21 1.51 12.67
CA SER A 153 7.17 1.58 11.57
C SER A 153 6.48 2.15 10.33
N PRO A 154 7.07 3.15 9.66
CA PRO A 154 6.52 3.69 8.43
C PRO A 154 6.24 2.56 7.43
N LEU A 155 5.01 2.51 6.92
CA LEU A 155 4.63 1.51 5.92
C LEU A 155 5.04 1.90 4.50
N LEU A 156 5.27 3.20 4.29
CA LEU A 156 5.77 3.73 3.05
C LEU A 156 7.27 3.93 3.16
N ASP A 157 7.97 3.71 2.06
CA ASP A 157 9.38 4.04 1.97
C ASP A 157 9.56 5.56 2.12
N PRO A 158 10.28 6.06 3.14
CA PRO A 158 10.31 7.48 3.47
C PRO A 158 10.98 8.36 2.40
N GLN A 159 11.75 7.76 1.48
CA GLN A 159 12.38 8.48 0.38
C GLN A 159 11.45 8.61 -0.83
N THR A 160 10.69 7.55 -1.13
CA THR A 160 9.89 7.46 -2.37
C THR A 160 8.39 7.65 -2.14
N ASN A 161 7.91 7.54 -0.90
CA ASN A 161 6.50 7.40 -0.53
C ASN A 161 5.79 6.22 -1.23
N LEU A 162 6.56 5.28 -1.80
CA LEU A 162 6.03 4.07 -2.42
C LEU A 162 5.68 3.03 -1.35
N PRO A 163 4.66 2.19 -1.59
CA PRO A 163 4.25 1.12 -0.69
C PRO A 163 5.07 -0.13 -1.00
N PRO A 164 6.10 -0.52 -0.21
CA PRO A 164 7.05 -1.57 -0.59
C PRO A 164 6.42 -2.93 -0.92
N LYS A 165 5.20 -3.19 -0.42
CA LYS A 165 4.52 -4.47 -0.57
C LYS A 165 3.53 -4.55 -1.74
N VAL A 166 3.21 -3.43 -2.38
CA VAL A 166 2.21 -3.36 -3.47
C VAL A 166 2.89 -2.91 -4.75
N ALA A 167 3.58 -3.84 -5.42
CA ALA A 167 4.21 -3.57 -6.71
C ALA A 167 3.16 -3.23 -7.79
N PRO A 168 3.48 -2.42 -8.81
CA PRO A 168 2.62 -2.17 -9.97
C PRO A 168 2.66 -3.37 -10.95
N ILE A 169 2.47 -4.59 -10.42
CA ILE A 169 2.59 -5.87 -11.12
C ILE A 169 1.36 -6.69 -10.76
N PHE A 170 0.49 -6.89 -11.73
CA PHE A 170 -0.82 -7.51 -11.54
C PHE A 170 -0.99 -8.69 -12.50
N LEU A 171 -1.75 -9.69 -12.04
CA LEU A 171 -2.28 -10.75 -12.89
C LEU A 171 -3.62 -10.29 -13.49
N GLU A 172 -4.02 -10.95 -14.57
CA GLU A 172 -5.34 -10.76 -15.15
C GLU A 172 -6.43 -11.17 -14.16
N GLY A 173 -7.40 -10.27 -13.93
CA GLY A 173 -8.53 -10.53 -13.05
C GLY A 173 -9.18 -9.28 -12.47
N SER A 174 -10.17 -9.48 -11.61
CA SER A 174 -10.97 -8.40 -11.00
C SER A 174 -10.16 -7.47 -10.09
N GLU A 175 -9.08 -7.96 -9.49
CA GLU A 175 -8.19 -7.16 -8.65
C GLU A 175 -7.52 -6.04 -9.46
N ALA A 176 -6.98 -6.37 -10.65
CA ALA A 176 -6.38 -5.38 -11.55
C ALA A 176 -7.40 -4.32 -11.97
N HIS A 177 -8.63 -4.70 -12.33
CA HIS A 177 -9.69 -3.76 -12.65
C HIS A 177 -10.01 -2.81 -11.48
N ARG A 178 -10.12 -3.34 -10.25
CA ARG A 178 -10.36 -2.53 -9.06
C ARG A 178 -9.23 -1.53 -8.79
N VAL A 179 -7.97 -1.91 -9.00
CA VAL A 179 -6.82 -0.99 -8.89
C VAL A 179 -6.89 0.11 -9.96
N ALA A 180 -7.16 -0.27 -11.22
CA ALA A 180 -7.29 0.69 -12.32
C ALA A 180 -8.42 1.70 -12.04
N ASP A 181 -9.58 1.23 -11.59
CA ASP A 181 -10.72 2.07 -11.21
C ASP A 181 -10.38 3.01 -10.05
N ALA A 182 -9.73 2.49 -9.01
CA ALA A 182 -9.31 3.30 -7.86
C ALA A 182 -8.32 4.39 -8.27
N ALA A 183 -7.32 4.05 -9.08
CA ALA A 183 -6.34 4.99 -9.62
C ALA A 183 -7.02 6.07 -10.48
N GLN A 184 -7.93 5.68 -11.38
CA GLN A 184 -8.66 6.60 -12.23
C GLN A 184 -9.55 7.55 -11.42
N ARG A 185 -10.28 7.04 -10.41
CA ARG A 185 -11.07 7.88 -9.50
C ARG A 185 -10.22 8.91 -8.78
N TRP A 186 -9.06 8.50 -8.28
CA TRP A 186 -8.13 9.40 -7.60
C TRP A 186 -7.58 10.46 -8.55
N LEU A 187 -7.16 10.07 -9.77
CA LEU A 187 -6.66 11.01 -10.79
C LEU A 187 -7.73 12.02 -11.21
N ASN A 188 -8.99 11.60 -11.30
CA ASN A 188 -10.12 12.50 -11.62
C ASN A 188 -10.43 13.48 -10.48
N ALA A 189 -10.20 13.09 -9.23
CA ALA A 189 -10.40 13.93 -8.06
C ALA A 189 -9.19 14.85 -7.77
N ALA A 190 -8.01 14.50 -8.29
CA ALA A 190 -6.79 15.26 -8.08
C ALA A 190 -6.89 16.66 -8.70
N ASP A 191 -6.54 17.68 -7.92
CA ASP A 191 -6.65 19.08 -8.32
C ASP A 191 -5.27 19.71 -8.60
N ALA A 192 -5.21 21.04 -8.73
CA ALA A 192 -3.95 21.75 -8.97
C ALA A 192 -2.97 21.71 -7.78
N SER A 193 -3.44 21.42 -6.57
CA SER A 193 -2.62 21.32 -5.36
C SER A 193 -1.98 19.93 -5.19
N THR A 194 -2.54 18.90 -5.82
CA THR A 194 -2.02 17.55 -5.76
C THR A 194 -0.61 17.45 -6.39
N PRO A 195 0.40 16.93 -5.67
CA PRO A 195 1.77 16.82 -6.18
C PRO A 195 1.87 16.07 -7.51
N ILE A 196 2.61 16.64 -8.47
CA ILE A 196 2.84 16.05 -9.80
C ILE A 196 3.46 14.65 -9.68
N ARG A 197 4.40 14.48 -8.75
CA ARG A 197 5.04 13.20 -8.44
C ARG A 197 4.01 12.10 -8.15
N MET A 198 3.04 12.37 -7.27
CA MET A 198 2.01 11.39 -6.92
C MET A 198 1.12 11.07 -8.12
N LYS A 199 0.73 12.07 -8.92
CA LYS A 199 -0.04 11.84 -10.16
C LYS A 199 0.69 10.89 -11.12
N GLN A 200 2.00 11.07 -11.30
CA GLN A 200 2.80 10.22 -12.17
C GLN A 200 2.88 8.77 -11.66
N ILE A 201 3.05 8.58 -10.35
CA ILE A 201 3.05 7.25 -9.74
C ILE A 201 1.67 6.59 -9.94
N VAL A 202 0.59 7.27 -9.58
CA VAL A 202 -0.78 6.72 -9.68
C VAL A 202 -1.15 6.40 -11.13
N GLU A 203 -0.74 7.24 -12.08
CA GLU A 203 -0.93 6.98 -13.50
C GLU A 203 -0.18 5.73 -13.96
N ALA A 204 1.06 5.51 -13.51
CA ALA A 204 1.78 4.29 -13.82
C ALA A 204 1.07 3.04 -13.24
N TYR A 205 0.57 3.09 -12.01
CA TYR A 205 -0.24 2.00 -11.44
C TYR A 205 -1.52 1.75 -12.24
N ARG A 206 -2.22 2.82 -12.67
CA ARG A 206 -3.40 2.71 -13.53
C ARG A 206 -3.07 1.96 -14.81
N VAL A 207 -2.02 2.38 -15.54
CA VAL A 207 -1.61 1.74 -16.80
C VAL A 207 -1.24 0.27 -16.58
N ALA A 208 -0.49 -0.05 -15.52
CA ALA A 208 -0.14 -1.44 -15.19
C ALA A 208 -1.37 -2.30 -14.96
N ALA A 209 -2.31 -1.78 -14.16
CA ALA A 209 -3.54 -2.47 -13.80
C ALA A 209 -4.50 -2.61 -14.99
N SER A 210 -4.67 -1.57 -15.81
CA SER A 210 -5.49 -1.61 -17.02
C SER A 210 -4.95 -2.59 -18.07
N ARG A 211 -3.62 -2.72 -18.19
CA ARG A 211 -3.02 -3.74 -19.09
C ARG A 211 -3.31 -5.15 -18.60
N ALA A 212 -3.15 -5.40 -17.30
CA ALA A 212 -3.49 -6.69 -16.71
C ALA A 212 -4.99 -7.00 -16.81
N GLY A 213 -5.86 -5.99 -16.73
CA GLY A 213 -7.30 -6.12 -16.92
C GLY A 213 -7.75 -6.31 -18.37
N ASN A 214 -6.86 -6.18 -19.36
CA ASN A 214 -7.21 -6.10 -20.79
C ASN A 214 -8.09 -4.88 -21.17
N ASP A 215 -8.08 -3.83 -20.35
CA ASP A 215 -8.82 -2.57 -20.56
C ASP A 215 -7.97 -1.48 -21.22
N ALA A 216 -6.64 -1.61 -21.21
CA ALA A 216 -5.75 -0.57 -21.70
C ALA A 216 -5.87 -0.40 -23.23
N PRO A 217 -5.98 0.85 -23.74
CA PRO A 217 -5.78 1.13 -25.15
C PRO A 217 -4.43 0.59 -25.61
N ILE A 218 -4.42 -0.07 -26.77
CA ILE A 218 -3.19 -0.59 -27.37
C ILE A 218 -2.18 0.55 -27.54
N GLY A 219 -1.00 0.39 -26.92
CA GLY A 219 0.10 1.35 -27.03
C GLY A 219 0.10 2.47 -25.98
N GLU A 220 -0.80 2.46 -24.99
CA GLU A 220 -0.71 3.36 -23.85
C GLU A 220 0.59 3.10 -23.08
N GLN A 221 1.48 4.10 -23.02
CA GLN A 221 2.77 4.04 -22.30
C GLN A 221 2.71 4.87 -21.02
N SER A 222 3.44 4.45 -19.99
CA SER A 222 3.61 5.27 -18.80
C SER A 222 4.53 6.46 -19.15
N PRO A 223 4.14 7.71 -18.83
CA PRO A 223 4.93 8.88 -19.20
C PRO A 223 6.30 8.85 -18.51
N ASN A 224 7.36 8.81 -19.31
CA ASN A 224 8.74 8.74 -18.84
C ASN A 224 9.45 10.11 -18.83
N THR A 225 8.69 11.18 -18.56
CA THR A 225 9.16 12.58 -18.70
C THR A 225 9.70 13.17 -17.40
N THR A 226 9.71 12.39 -16.32
CA THR A 226 10.11 12.83 -14.99
C THR A 226 11.58 12.55 -14.71
N THR A 227 12.23 13.43 -13.95
CA THR A 227 13.58 13.22 -13.41
C THR A 227 13.57 12.72 -11.97
N ASP A 228 12.40 12.63 -11.34
CA ASP A 228 12.26 12.08 -9.99
C ASP A 228 12.39 10.56 -10.02
N ALA A 229 13.28 10.03 -9.18
CA ALA A 229 13.63 8.62 -9.15
C ALA A 229 12.43 7.70 -8.84
N ALA A 230 11.48 8.13 -8.01
CA ALA A 230 10.34 7.29 -7.61
C ALA A 230 9.35 7.03 -8.77
N PRO A 231 8.74 8.05 -9.40
CA PRO A 231 7.87 7.83 -10.56
C PRO A 231 8.63 7.24 -11.74
N LEU A 232 9.90 7.59 -11.95
CA LEU A 232 10.74 6.97 -12.99
C LEU A 232 10.88 5.45 -12.77
N PHE A 233 11.16 5.01 -11.56
CA PHE A 233 11.28 3.58 -11.23
C PHE A 233 9.97 2.82 -11.47
N VAL A 234 8.83 3.38 -11.05
CA VAL A 234 7.51 2.78 -11.29
C VAL A 234 7.21 2.74 -12.79
N ALA A 235 7.45 3.83 -13.53
CA ALA A 235 7.25 3.86 -14.98
C ALA A 235 8.12 2.84 -15.72
N GLN A 236 9.36 2.61 -15.28
CA GLN A 236 10.24 1.58 -15.83
C GLN A 236 9.68 0.17 -15.61
N ILE A 237 9.14 -0.14 -14.42
CA ILE A 237 8.47 -1.43 -14.16
C ILE A 237 7.31 -1.63 -15.15
N VAL A 238 6.48 -0.61 -15.34
CA VAL A 238 5.33 -0.68 -16.25
C VAL A 238 5.77 -0.80 -17.71
N ASN A 239 6.80 -0.06 -18.11
CA ASN A 239 7.31 -0.10 -19.48
C ASN A 239 8.05 -1.40 -19.81
N ALA A 240 8.49 -2.17 -18.81
CA ALA A 240 9.04 -3.51 -19.00
C ALA A 240 8.02 -4.48 -19.65
N GLU A 241 6.71 -4.19 -19.55
CA GLU A 241 5.62 -4.93 -20.20
C GLU A 241 5.01 -4.20 -21.40
N SER A 242 5.70 -3.19 -21.94
CA SER A 242 5.25 -2.49 -23.14
C SER A 242 5.09 -3.48 -24.32
N PRO A 243 4.08 -3.32 -25.20
CA PRO A 243 4.04 -4.07 -26.44
C PRO A 243 5.22 -3.73 -27.38
N ASP A 244 5.80 -2.53 -27.24
CA ASP A 244 6.99 -2.12 -27.98
C ASP A 244 8.26 -2.76 -27.38
N ALA A 245 8.95 -3.58 -28.17
CA ALA A 245 10.17 -4.28 -27.79
C ALA A 245 11.32 -3.34 -27.42
N SER A 246 11.42 -2.18 -28.09
CA SER A 246 12.46 -1.18 -27.79
C SER A 246 12.25 -0.56 -26.41
N ALA A 247 11.01 -0.18 -26.10
CA ALA A 247 10.64 0.31 -24.77
C ALA A 247 10.88 -0.73 -23.66
N ARG A 248 10.56 -2.01 -23.91
CA ARG A 248 10.84 -3.10 -22.96
C ARG A 248 12.33 -3.25 -22.68
N GLU A 249 13.16 -3.29 -23.72
CA GLU A 249 14.61 -3.42 -23.56
C GLU A 249 15.23 -2.24 -22.81
N ALA A 250 14.84 -1.01 -23.16
CA ALA A 250 15.29 0.19 -22.46
C ALA A 250 14.90 0.16 -20.97
N ALA A 251 13.67 -0.29 -20.66
CA ALA A 251 13.21 -0.46 -19.29
C ALA A 251 14.02 -1.54 -18.54
N ARG A 252 14.26 -2.71 -19.14
CA ARG A 252 15.10 -3.78 -18.54
C ARG A 252 16.50 -3.28 -18.21
N GLN A 253 17.12 -2.55 -19.14
CA GLN A 253 18.46 -2.01 -18.94
C GLN A 253 18.51 -1.04 -17.75
N ALA A 254 17.50 -0.18 -17.60
CA ALA A 254 17.41 0.74 -16.47
C ALA A 254 17.10 0.02 -15.14
N LEU A 255 16.25 -1.00 -15.16
CA LEU A 255 15.90 -1.79 -13.98
C LEU A 255 17.07 -2.64 -13.47
N THR A 256 18.00 -3.03 -14.35
CA THR A 256 19.18 -3.83 -13.98
C THR A 256 20.06 -3.15 -12.92
N ASP A 257 20.08 -1.82 -12.88
CA ASP A 257 20.83 -1.08 -11.87
C ASP A 257 20.18 -1.16 -10.48
N ASN A 258 18.86 -1.38 -10.41
CA ASN A 258 18.14 -1.64 -9.16
C ASN A 258 18.37 -3.05 -8.60
N CYS A 259 19.07 -3.91 -9.34
CA CYS A 259 19.46 -5.25 -8.89
C CYS A 259 20.90 -5.29 -8.34
N LYS A 260 21.55 -4.14 -8.17
CA LYS A 260 22.96 -4.00 -7.77
C LYS A 260 23.10 -3.08 -6.55
N GLY A 261 24.30 -3.07 -5.96
CA GLY A 261 24.69 -2.09 -4.94
C GLY A 261 23.79 -2.11 -3.69
N GLU A 262 23.37 -0.93 -3.25
CA GLU A 262 22.58 -0.73 -2.03
C GLU A 262 21.16 -1.31 -2.08
N HIS A 263 20.67 -1.65 -3.28
CA HIS A 263 19.33 -2.21 -3.45
C HIS A 263 19.28 -3.74 -3.31
N ILE A 264 20.43 -4.42 -3.21
CA ILE A 264 20.47 -5.87 -3.03
C ILE A 264 19.77 -6.26 -1.72
N GLY A 265 18.83 -7.21 -1.81
CA GLY A 265 17.99 -7.69 -0.72
C GLY A 265 16.82 -6.77 -0.37
N SER A 266 16.65 -5.65 -1.09
CA SER A 266 15.56 -4.70 -0.85
C SER A 266 14.29 -5.08 -1.63
N TRP A 267 13.18 -4.42 -1.27
CA TRP A 267 11.93 -4.49 -2.03
C TRP A 267 12.08 -3.97 -3.47
N ARG A 268 12.99 -3.01 -3.73
CA ARG A 268 13.26 -2.50 -5.08
C ARG A 268 13.89 -3.56 -5.98
N GLU A 269 14.84 -4.35 -5.46
CA GLU A 269 15.40 -5.48 -6.21
C GLU A 269 14.30 -6.48 -6.57
N ALA A 270 13.41 -6.82 -5.61
CA ALA A 270 12.32 -7.75 -5.87
C ALA A 270 11.39 -7.27 -7.00
N TRP A 271 11.02 -5.98 -6.98
CA TRP A 271 10.18 -5.38 -8.03
C TRP A 271 10.90 -5.33 -9.39
N ALA A 272 12.18 -4.94 -9.40
CA ALA A 272 12.99 -4.87 -10.61
C ALA A 272 13.16 -6.25 -11.26
N ARG A 273 13.48 -7.29 -10.47
CA ARG A 273 13.60 -8.66 -10.98
C ARG A 273 12.28 -9.21 -11.51
N ALA A 274 11.17 -8.95 -10.82
CA ALA A 274 9.85 -9.33 -11.31
C ALA A 274 9.58 -8.72 -12.69
N ALA A 275 9.81 -7.41 -12.83
CA ALA A 275 9.60 -6.67 -14.07
C ALA A 275 10.53 -7.15 -15.20
N ILE A 276 11.82 -7.36 -14.92
CA ILE A 276 12.79 -7.90 -15.89
C ILE A 276 12.36 -9.30 -16.34
N GLY A 277 11.99 -10.17 -15.40
CA GLY A 277 11.52 -11.53 -15.69
C GLY A 277 10.29 -11.53 -16.60
N ARG A 278 9.26 -10.75 -16.26
CA ARG A 278 8.05 -10.58 -17.09
C ARG A 278 8.37 -10.04 -18.48
N SER A 279 9.31 -9.10 -18.56
CA SER A 279 9.76 -8.53 -19.82
C SER A 279 10.47 -9.54 -20.72
N LEU A 280 11.35 -10.36 -20.16
CA LEU A 280 12.13 -11.36 -20.88
C LEU A 280 11.29 -12.54 -21.38
N ILE A 281 10.28 -12.99 -20.63
CA ILE A 281 9.40 -14.09 -21.08
C ILE A 281 8.53 -13.72 -22.28
N MET A 282 8.37 -12.42 -22.58
CA MET A 282 7.68 -11.88 -23.76
C MET A 282 8.55 -11.85 -25.02
N GLU A 283 9.86 -12.07 -24.90
CA GLU A 283 10.76 -12.04 -26.05
C GLU A 283 10.59 -13.31 -26.91
N PRO A 284 10.77 -13.23 -28.24
CA PRO A 284 10.62 -14.38 -29.12
C PRO A 284 11.75 -15.41 -28.95
N ASP A 285 12.89 -14.98 -28.41
CA ASP A 285 14.08 -15.82 -28.25
C ASP A 285 13.95 -16.76 -27.05
N ARG A 286 14.21 -18.05 -27.25
CA ARG A 286 14.05 -19.10 -26.22
C ARG A 286 15.00 -18.90 -25.04
N ASP A 287 16.21 -18.46 -25.27
CA ASP A 287 17.23 -18.31 -24.23
C ASP A 287 16.89 -17.12 -23.33
N LEU A 288 16.45 -16.00 -23.93
CA LEU A 288 15.92 -14.85 -23.18
C LEU A 288 14.70 -15.22 -22.33
N ARG A 289 13.75 -15.99 -22.88
CA ARG A 289 12.60 -16.48 -22.11
C ARG A 289 13.03 -17.36 -20.92
N THR A 290 14.02 -18.22 -21.13
CA THR A 290 14.59 -19.05 -20.07
C THR A 290 15.25 -18.20 -18.98
N GLN A 291 16.00 -17.16 -19.37
CA GLN A 291 16.53 -16.17 -18.43
C GLN A 291 15.40 -15.44 -17.67
N GLY A 292 14.30 -15.12 -18.35
CA GLY A 292 13.12 -14.53 -17.72
C GLY A 292 12.53 -15.41 -16.62
N VAL A 293 12.44 -16.72 -16.84
CA VAL A 293 12.03 -17.69 -15.81
C VAL A 293 12.99 -17.64 -14.61
N ILE A 294 14.30 -17.59 -14.84
CA ILE A 294 15.30 -17.51 -13.76
C ILE A 294 15.13 -16.22 -12.94
N GLU A 295 14.90 -15.07 -13.59
CA GLU A 295 14.65 -13.80 -12.90
C GLU A 295 13.38 -13.84 -12.03
N LEU A 296 12.31 -14.47 -12.52
CA LEU A 296 11.08 -14.67 -11.73
C LEU A 296 11.33 -15.59 -10.52
N LEU A 297 12.11 -16.66 -10.68
CA LEU A 297 12.39 -17.63 -9.61
C LEU A 297 13.27 -17.07 -8.47
N HIS A 298 13.95 -15.93 -8.68
CA HIS A 298 14.61 -15.23 -7.59
C HIS A 298 13.64 -14.78 -6.49
N LEU A 299 12.38 -14.50 -6.83
CA LEU A 299 11.38 -13.97 -5.89
C LEU A 299 10.93 -15.00 -4.86
N PRO A 300 10.40 -16.19 -5.21
CA PRO A 300 10.11 -17.21 -4.21
C PRO A 300 11.37 -17.66 -3.46
N ALA A 301 12.54 -17.69 -4.11
CA ALA A 301 13.78 -18.15 -3.47
C ALA A 301 14.34 -17.18 -2.41
N ARG A 302 14.15 -15.86 -2.57
CA ARG A 302 14.81 -14.84 -1.71
C ARG A 302 13.86 -13.88 -1.01
N PHE A 303 12.64 -13.71 -1.55
CA PHE A 303 11.74 -12.64 -1.17
C PHE A 303 10.35 -13.15 -0.76
N ALA A 304 10.12 -14.46 -0.65
CA ALA A 304 8.81 -15.02 -0.28
C ALA A 304 8.25 -14.45 1.05
N ASP A 305 9.10 -14.29 2.06
CA ASP A 305 8.67 -13.75 3.36
C ASP A 305 8.37 -12.24 3.31
N ALA A 306 9.16 -11.48 2.56
CA ALA A 306 9.06 -10.02 2.49
C ALA A 306 8.04 -9.52 1.45
N GLN A 307 7.83 -10.29 0.38
CA GLN A 307 7.03 -9.97 -0.80
C GLN A 307 6.16 -11.17 -1.23
N PRO A 308 5.34 -11.75 -0.33
CA PRO A 308 4.62 -12.99 -0.60
C PRO A 308 3.70 -12.89 -1.82
N ASN A 309 2.98 -11.77 -1.98
CA ASN A 309 2.13 -11.53 -3.15
C ASN A 309 2.92 -11.57 -4.47
N LEU A 310 4.04 -10.83 -4.53
CA LEU A 310 4.86 -10.77 -5.74
C LEU A 310 5.57 -12.10 -6.04
N ALA A 311 6.02 -12.81 -5.00
CA ALA A 311 6.59 -14.14 -5.13
C ALA A 311 5.59 -15.16 -5.68
N ALA A 312 4.34 -15.13 -5.22
CA ALA A 312 3.28 -15.98 -5.75
C ALA A 312 2.97 -15.68 -7.22
N ILE A 313 2.86 -14.38 -7.59
CA ILE A 313 2.69 -13.94 -8.98
C ILE A 313 3.84 -14.45 -9.87
N ALA A 314 5.08 -14.24 -9.43
CA ALA A 314 6.25 -14.64 -10.19
C ALA A 314 6.36 -16.16 -10.36
N THR A 315 6.03 -16.93 -9.32
CA THR A 315 5.99 -18.40 -9.39
C THR A 315 4.96 -18.87 -10.41
N ALA A 316 3.77 -18.27 -10.41
CA ALA A 316 2.73 -18.61 -11.38
C ALA A 316 3.15 -18.29 -12.82
N GLN A 317 3.74 -17.10 -13.04
CA GLN A 317 4.21 -16.69 -14.37
C GLN A 317 5.38 -17.55 -14.86
N ALA A 318 6.31 -17.93 -13.98
CA ALA A 318 7.38 -18.87 -14.29
C ALA A 318 6.83 -20.24 -14.72
N ALA A 319 5.82 -20.76 -14.02
CA ALA A 319 5.17 -22.02 -14.37
C ALA A 319 4.46 -21.96 -15.74
N GLN A 320 3.77 -20.85 -16.05
CA GLN A 320 3.19 -20.64 -17.37
C GLN A 320 4.28 -20.60 -18.45
N ALA A 321 5.32 -19.80 -18.26
CA ALA A 321 6.40 -19.66 -19.22
C ALA A 321 7.11 -21.00 -19.50
N LEU A 322 7.34 -21.83 -18.49
CA LEU A 322 7.90 -23.18 -18.67
C LEU A 322 6.98 -24.10 -19.48
N THR A 323 5.66 -24.00 -19.29
CA THR A 323 4.68 -24.72 -20.12
C THR A 323 4.81 -24.33 -21.58
N GLU A 324 4.91 -23.03 -21.86
CA GLU A 324 5.08 -22.48 -23.22
C GLU A 324 6.45 -22.80 -23.84
N LEU A 325 7.47 -23.06 -23.01
CA LEU A 325 8.80 -23.54 -23.42
C LEU A 325 8.88 -25.07 -23.61
N ALA A 326 7.73 -25.76 -23.53
CA ALA A 326 7.58 -27.21 -23.63
C ALA A 326 8.28 -27.99 -22.51
N ASP A 327 8.35 -27.42 -21.29
CA ASP A 327 8.76 -28.12 -20.07
C ASP A 327 7.59 -28.21 -19.05
N PRO A 328 6.59 -29.08 -19.33
CA PRO A 328 5.42 -29.22 -18.46
C PRO A 328 5.76 -29.88 -17.12
N THR A 329 6.89 -30.59 -17.01
CA THR A 329 7.29 -31.25 -15.76
C THR A 329 7.73 -30.22 -14.74
N SER A 330 8.64 -29.33 -15.12
CA SER A 330 9.09 -28.23 -14.24
C SER A 330 7.94 -27.26 -13.93
N ALA A 331 7.09 -26.97 -14.92
CA ALA A 331 5.88 -26.18 -14.70
C ALA A 331 4.94 -26.81 -13.64
N GLY A 332 4.75 -28.13 -13.69
CA GLY A 332 3.96 -28.88 -12.71
C GLY A 332 4.53 -28.83 -11.30
N HIS A 333 5.86 -28.87 -11.15
CA HIS A 333 6.51 -28.71 -9.85
C HIS A 333 6.30 -27.29 -9.27
N LEU A 334 6.47 -26.25 -10.08
CA LEU A 334 6.23 -24.86 -9.62
C LEU A 334 4.76 -24.62 -9.30
N ALA A 335 3.83 -25.23 -10.03
CA ALA A 335 2.41 -25.16 -9.73
C ALA A 335 2.07 -25.77 -8.36
N GLU A 336 2.71 -26.89 -7.99
CA GLU A 336 2.54 -27.50 -6.67
C GLU A 336 3.20 -26.65 -5.58
N GLU A 337 4.41 -26.14 -5.84
CA GLU A 337 5.08 -25.21 -4.93
C GLU A 337 4.23 -23.97 -4.64
N LEU A 338 3.65 -23.35 -5.67
CA LEU A 338 2.72 -22.23 -5.54
C LEU A 338 1.54 -22.56 -4.60
N ARG A 339 0.95 -23.76 -4.74
CA ARG A 339 -0.17 -24.20 -3.89
C ARG A 339 0.23 -24.43 -2.44
N LEU A 340 1.43 -24.96 -2.21
CA LEU A 340 1.94 -25.28 -0.88
C LEU A 340 2.43 -24.03 -0.13
N ALA A 341 3.19 -23.16 -0.81
CA ALA A 341 3.80 -21.98 -0.22
C ALA A 341 2.83 -20.79 -0.08
N PHE A 342 1.86 -20.67 -0.99
CA PHE A 342 0.93 -19.53 -1.03
C PHE A 342 -0.54 -19.99 -1.06
N PRO A 343 -1.01 -20.71 -0.02
CA PRO A 343 -2.35 -21.29 -0.01
C PRO A 343 -3.44 -20.21 -0.13
N GLY A 344 -4.37 -20.42 -1.04
CA GLY A 344 -5.49 -19.50 -1.28
C GLY A 344 -5.15 -18.25 -2.11
N HIS A 345 -3.91 -18.12 -2.59
CA HIS A 345 -3.51 -16.97 -3.41
C HIS A 345 -4.21 -16.96 -4.79
N PRO A 346 -4.68 -15.79 -5.29
CA PRO A 346 -5.38 -15.69 -6.59
C PRO A 346 -4.58 -16.22 -7.79
N ALA A 347 -3.24 -16.14 -7.72
CA ALA A 347 -2.33 -16.66 -8.74
C ALA A 347 -2.52 -18.17 -9.02
N ILE A 348 -3.00 -18.95 -8.04
CA ILE A 348 -3.32 -20.37 -8.23
C ILE A 348 -4.47 -20.53 -9.24
N ASP A 349 -5.52 -19.72 -9.11
CA ASP A 349 -6.68 -19.82 -9.99
C ASP A 349 -6.38 -19.24 -11.36
N TRP A 350 -5.65 -18.13 -11.43
CA TRP A 350 -5.13 -17.58 -12.68
C TRP A 350 -4.33 -18.63 -13.46
N LEU A 351 -3.39 -19.33 -12.82
CA LEU A 351 -2.56 -20.34 -13.49
C LEU A 351 -3.38 -21.54 -14.03
N LYS A 352 -4.46 -21.92 -13.33
CA LYS A 352 -5.41 -22.93 -13.84
C LYS A 352 -6.12 -22.45 -15.10
N HIS A 353 -6.53 -21.17 -15.15
CA HIS A 353 -7.23 -20.60 -16.31
C HIS A 353 -6.33 -20.51 -17.54
N GLN A 354 -5.02 -20.32 -17.34
CA GLN A 354 -4.02 -20.39 -18.42
C GLN A 354 -3.80 -21.82 -18.96
N GLY A 355 -4.43 -22.85 -18.38
CA GLY A 355 -4.32 -24.23 -18.85
C GLY A 355 -3.00 -24.92 -18.49
N ALA A 356 -2.12 -24.27 -17.71
CA ALA A 356 -0.85 -24.84 -17.26
C ALA A 356 -1.04 -25.99 -16.25
N ILE A 357 -2.16 -26.00 -15.52
CA ILE A 357 -2.53 -27.08 -14.59
C ILE A 357 -3.76 -27.79 -15.15
N LYS A 358 -3.63 -29.09 -15.44
CA LYS A 358 -4.81 -29.91 -15.75
C LYS A 358 -5.71 -29.97 -14.53
N SER A 359 -7.00 -29.66 -14.70
CA SER A 359 -8.00 -29.87 -13.66
C SER A 359 -8.00 -31.36 -13.29
N SER A 360 -7.42 -31.68 -12.14
CA SER A 360 -7.57 -33.01 -11.55
C SER A 360 -8.98 -33.11 -10.96
N THR A 361 -9.99 -33.13 -11.82
CA THR A 361 -11.31 -33.65 -11.47
C THR A 361 -11.22 -35.18 -11.46
N ARG A 362 -10.47 -35.73 -10.51
CA ARG A 362 -10.80 -37.07 -10.02
C ARG A 362 -12.04 -36.89 -9.16
N SER A 363 -13.19 -37.23 -9.74
CA SER A 363 -14.43 -37.36 -9.00
C SER A 363 -14.20 -38.36 -7.86
N PRO A 364 -14.42 -38.01 -6.58
CA PRO A 364 -14.23 -38.94 -5.46
C PRO A 364 -15.14 -40.18 -5.51
N ASN A 365 -16.06 -40.26 -6.48
CA ASN A 365 -17.12 -41.28 -6.54
C ASN A 365 -16.89 -42.42 -7.54
N ASP A 366 -15.80 -42.44 -8.32
CA ASP A 366 -15.58 -43.48 -9.34
C ASP A 366 -15.02 -44.81 -8.78
N GLY A 367 -15.02 -45.01 -7.45
CA GLY A 367 -14.42 -46.17 -6.79
C GLY A 367 -15.35 -47.05 -5.93
N ALA A 368 -16.64 -46.73 -5.79
CA ALA A 368 -17.56 -47.46 -4.90
C ALA A 368 -18.61 -48.27 -5.68
N SER A 369 -18.19 -49.23 -6.49
CA SER A 369 -19.06 -50.27 -7.06
C SER A 369 -18.23 -51.48 -7.48
N SER A 370 -17.95 -52.38 -6.53
CA SER A 370 -17.53 -53.76 -6.77
C SER A 370 -17.96 -54.62 -5.59
#